data_AF-A0A2C9VZ60-F1
#
_entry.id   AF-A0A2C9VZ60-F1
#
_cell.length_a   1.000
_cell.length_b   1.000
_cell.length_c   1.000
_cell.angle_alpha   90.00
_cell.angle_beta   90.00
_cell.angle_gamma   90.00
#
_symmetry.space_group_name_H-M   'P 1'
#
loop_
_entity.id
_entity.type
_entity.pdbx_description
1 polymer ?
#
loop_
_entity_poly.entity_id
_entity_poly.type
_entity_poly.pdbx_seq_one_letter_code
_entity_poly.pdbx_strand_id
1 'polypeptide(L)'
;MTPLLRLTSTFSSTHSFMLLSSSKPPISKQKLFTKSQESHLHLTSPINISRRDVALLSFLALVPFLSQPAPATAFSIGISGPKDWLKEQKKKASKFLLAPIDASREILRSAYLSLTTSEVEYTPKELEEFQRLLRSAARDCIPQERNSFVAFQANTGVEVCTFRLIVKNASSLLDKEDPAKLEAEAMLNDLIRSFTSLNGLVNETGIQDTSNRKKVADALMNTISSLNKFEQGVKYCLEV
;
A
#
# COMPACT_ATOMS: atom_id res chain seq x y z
N MET A 1 -22.86 -75.36 36.44
CA MET A 1 -21.58 -75.36 35.71
C MET A 1 -21.17 -73.92 35.46
N THR A 2 -20.24 -73.46 36.29
CA THR A 2 -19.42 -72.23 36.19
C THR A 2 -18.36 -72.37 35.06
N PRO A 3 -17.56 -71.34 34.68
CA PRO A 3 -17.56 -69.92 35.14
C PRO A 3 -17.17 -68.82 34.10
N LEU A 4 -17.17 -67.57 34.59
CA LEU A 4 -16.13 -66.49 34.44
C LEU A 4 -15.93 -65.81 33.06
N LEU A 5 -15.75 -64.50 32.89
CA LEU A 5 -15.30 -63.34 33.72
C LEU A 5 -16.11 -62.09 33.26
N ARG A 6 -16.67 -61.18 34.08
CA ARG A 6 -16.15 -60.27 35.13
C ARG A 6 -15.12 -59.25 34.64
N LEU A 7 -15.53 -57.96 34.57
CA LEU A 7 -14.92 -56.74 35.16
C LEU A 7 -15.68 -55.52 34.58
N THR A 8 -16.58 -54.83 35.29
CA THR A 8 -16.35 -53.72 36.26
C THR A 8 -15.19 -52.77 35.90
N SER A 9 -15.48 -51.50 35.59
CA SER A 9 -15.33 -50.40 36.57
C SER A 9 -15.51 -49.01 35.93
N THR A 10 -16.26 -48.19 36.64
CA THR A 10 -16.29 -46.73 36.57
C THR A 10 -15.09 -46.17 37.34
N PHE A 11 -14.29 -45.28 36.73
CA PHE A 11 -13.46 -44.25 37.38
C PHE A 11 -13.23 -43.16 36.31
N SER A 12 -13.76 -41.95 36.46
CA SER A 12 -13.28 -40.84 37.30
C SER A 12 -11.87 -40.34 36.92
N SER A 13 -11.81 -39.04 36.68
CA SER A 13 -10.69 -38.11 36.91
C SER A 13 -10.01 -37.46 35.70
N THR A 14 -9.90 -36.14 35.85
CA THR A 14 -8.87 -35.21 35.35
C THR A 14 -8.86 -34.87 33.86
N HIS A 15 -9.63 -33.83 33.50
CA HIS A 15 -9.19 -32.90 32.47
C HIS A 15 -7.93 -32.17 32.97
N SER A 16 -6.78 -32.54 32.41
CA SER A 16 -5.55 -31.77 32.52
C SER A 16 -5.74 -30.41 31.84
N PHE A 17 -5.95 -29.37 32.66
CA PHE A 17 -5.68 -27.99 32.28
C PHE A 17 -4.17 -27.83 32.07
N MET A 18 -3.70 -27.98 30.84
CA MET A 18 -2.41 -27.42 30.43
C MET A 18 -2.62 -25.92 30.22
N LEU A 19 -2.42 -25.16 31.29
CA LEU A 19 -2.18 -23.72 31.25
C LEU A 19 -0.90 -23.46 30.44
N LEU A 20 -1.05 -23.06 29.17
CA LEU A 20 0.07 -22.48 28.44
C LEU A 20 0.24 -21.04 28.92
N SER A 21 1.21 -20.86 29.81
CA SER A 21 1.64 -19.59 30.36
C SER A 21 2.14 -18.66 29.25
N SER A 22 1.39 -17.59 29.01
CA SER A 22 1.82 -16.46 28.19
C SER A 22 2.94 -15.71 28.93
N SER A 23 4.19 -15.95 28.56
CA SER A 23 5.33 -15.15 28.98
C SER A 23 5.25 -13.75 28.36
N LYS A 24 4.74 -12.79 29.14
CA LYS A 24 4.90 -11.35 28.87
C LYS A 24 6.39 -10.98 28.97
N PRO A 25 6.98 -10.27 28.00
CA PRO A 25 8.26 -9.60 28.23
C PRO A 25 8.06 -8.39 29.15
N PRO A 26 8.93 -8.17 30.15
CA PRO A 26 8.79 -7.07 31.09
C PRO A 26 9.13 -5.72 30.43
N ILE A 27 8.18 -4.80 30.58
CA ILE A 27 8.33 -3.37 30.33
C ILE A 27 9.44 -2.83 31.24
N SER A 28 10.58 -2.46 30.65
CA SER A 28 11.63 -1.73 31.35
C SER A 28 11.27 -0.25 31.40
N LYS A 29 11.02 0.24 32.62
CA LYS A 29 10.77 1.65 32.93
C LYS A 29 12.08 2.41 32.80
N GLN A 30 12.29 3.15 31.71
CA GLN A 30 13.30 4.21 31.70
C GLN A 30 12.72 5.44 32.41
N LYS A 31 13.25 5.60 33.61
CA LYS A 31 12.97 6.66 34.58
C LYS A 31 13.59 7.95 34.05
N LEU A 32 12.72 8.93 33.84
CA LEU A 32 13.05 10.35 33.74
C LEU A 32 13.96 10.73 34.92
N PHE A 33 15.18 11.16 34.63
CA PHE A 33 16.02 11.90 35.57
C PHE A 33 16.46 13.20 34.90
N THR A 34 15.74 14.25 35.25
CA THR A 34 16.21 15.64 35.25
C THR A 34 17.42 15.76 36.17
N LYS A 35 18.52 16.31 35.65
CA LYS A 35 19.49 17.02 36.48
C LYS A 35 19.94 18.28 35.76
N SER A 36 19.35 19.39 36.20
CA SER A 36 19.91 20.73 36.13
C SER A 36 21.25 20.76 36.89
N GLN A 37 22.28 21.35 36.29
CA GLN A 37 23.13 22.30 37.01
C GLN A 37 23.91 23.21 36.04
N GLU A 38 23.80 24.50 36.34
CA GLU A 38 24.41 25.66 35.72
C GLU A 38 25.95 25.66 35.81
N SER A 39 26.59 26.31 34.85
CA SER A 39 27.57 27.38 35.16
C SER A 39 27.90 28.19 33.90
N HIS A 40 27.41 29.43 33.93
CA HIS A 40 28.02 30.66 33.44
C HIS A 40 29.12 30.56 32.38
N LEU A 41 28.86 31.12 31.19
CA LEU A 41 29.65 32.23 30.67
C LEU A 41 28.79 33.08 29.71
N HIS A 42 28.69 34.34 30.10
CA HIS A 42 27.93 35.42 29.50
C HIS A 42 28.63 35.88 28.21
N LEU A 43 27.93 35.91 27.07
CA LEU A 43 28.29 36.80 25.98
C LEU A 43 27.03 37.33 25.28
N THR A 44 26.29 38.13 26.04
CA THR A 44 25.37 39.13 25.51
C THR A 44 26.17 40.16 24.74
N SER A 45 26.01 40.21 23.41
CA SER A 45 26.39 41.38 22.61
C SER A 45 25.11 42.11 22.19
N PRO A 46 24.74 43.21 22.87
CA PRO A 46 23.67 44.08 22.41
C PRO A 46 24.24 45.02 21.33
N ILE A 47 23.85 44.80 20.08
CA ILE A 47 24.05 45.79 19.03
C ILE A 47 23.11 46.96 19.31
N ASN A 48 23.64 47.98 20.01
CA ASN A 48 23.01 49.27 20.20
C ASN A 48 23.06 50.04 18.86
N ILE A 49 21.98 49.99 18.09
CA ILE A 49 21.80 50.94 16.96
C ILE A 49 21.11 52.18 17.53
N SER A 50 21.91 53.22 17.71
CA SER A 50 21.51 54.57 18.13
C SER A 50 20.48 55.15 17.16
N ARG A 51 19.26 55.42 17.67
CA ARG A 51 18.30 56.31 17.03
C ARG A 51 18.88 57.72 17.00
N ARG A 52 19.01 58.30 15.81
CA ARG A 52 19.14 59.76 15.64
C ARG A 52 17.91 60.26 14.90
N ASP A 53 17.07 60.95 15.67
CA ASP A 53 16.08 61.89 15.16
C ASP A 53 16.79 63.00 14.39
N VAL A 54 16.44 63.17 13.11
CA VAL A 54 16.63 64.43 12.41
C VAL A 54 15.36 64.70 11.62
N ALA A 55 14.57 65.65 12.11
CA ALA A 55 13.37 66.15 11.47
C ALA A 55 13.72 67.20 10.40
N LEU A 56 13.11 67.01 9.22
CA LEU A 56 12.57 67.97 8.25
C LEU A 56 13.50 69.04 7.63
N LEU A 57 13.55 69.05 6.29
CA LEU A 57 13.10 70.17 5.45
C LEU A 57 12.88 69.70 3.99
N SER A 58 11.93 70.35 3.32
CA SER A 58 11.15 69.83 2.18
C SER A 58 11.55 70.37 0.79
N PHE A 59 11.00 69.68 -0.23
CA PHE A 59 10.49 70.17 -1.54
C PHE A 59 11.30 69.97 -2.84
N LEU A 60 10.63 69.22 -3.74
CA LEU A 60 10.50 69.39 -5.20
C LEU A 60 11.72 69.15 -6.11
N ALA A 61 11.77 67.96 -6.71
CA ALA A 61 12.15 67.81 -8.11
C ALA A 61 11.38 66.63 -8.75
N LEU A 62 10.72 66.95 -9.86
CA LEU A 62 9.76 66.16 -10.60
C LEU A 62 10.48 65.50 -11.79
N VAL A 63 10.84 64.21 -11.73
CA VAL A 63 11.08 63.39 -12.94
C VAL A 63 10.84 61.90 -12.64
N PRO A 64 9.89 61.21 -13.28
CA PRO A 64 9.72 59.77 -13.13
C PRO A 64 10.65 59.07 -14.13
N PHE A 65 11.93 58.92 -13.81
CA PHE A 65 12.73 57.89 -14.46
C PHE A 65 12.39 56.56 -13.80
N LEU A 66 11.34 55.91 -14.32
CA LEU A 66 11.04 54.50 -14.12
C LEU A 66 12.15 53.66 -14.74
N SER A 67 13.30 53.61 -14.08
CA SER A 67 14.28 52.55 -14.30
C SER A 67 13.70 51.29 -13.66
N GLN A 68 12.89 50.55 -14.42
CA GLN A 68 12.55 49.19 -14.05
C GLN A 68 13.87 48.43 -13.90
N PRO A 69 14.15 47.80 -12.74
CA PRO A 69 15.24 46.85 -12.65
C PRO A 69 15.01 45.80 -13.74
N ALA A 70 16.04 45.50 -14.53
CA ALA A 70 15.97 44.40 -15.49
C ALA A 70 15.45 43.16 -14.76
N PRO A 71 14.50 42.40 -15.35
CA PRO A 71 13.99 41.19 -14.72
C PRO A 71 15.19 40.31 -14.36
N ALA A 72 15.29 39.95 -13.08
CA ALA A 72 16.31 39.04 -12.61
C ALA A 72 16.09 37.69 -13.31
N THR A 73 16.85 37.43 -14.36
CA THR A 73 16.96 36.11 -14.96
C THR A 73 17.68 35.23 -13.95
N ALA A 74 16.91 34.55 -13.11
CA ALA A 74 17.42 33.47 -12.28
C ALA A 74 17.82 32.33 -13.23
N PHE A 75 19.09 32.29 -13.59
CA PHE A 75 19.66 31.08 -14.17
C PHE A 75 19.59 30.00 -13.09
N SER A 76 18.65 29.07 -13.24
CA SER A 76 18.63 27.83 -12.46
C SER A 76 19.86 27.03 -12.86
N ILE A 77 20.99 27.30 -12.20
CA ILE A 77 22.15 26.42 -12.22
C ILE A 77 21.64 25.04 -11.83
N GLY A 78 21.93 24.03 -12.66
CA GLY A 78 21.15 22.80 -12.87
C GLY A 78 20.94 21.83 -11.70
N ILE A 79 20.52 22.32 -10.53
CA ILE A 79 19.94 21.54 -9.46
C ILE A 79 18.41 21.57 -9.63
N SER A 80 17.92 20.46 -10.17
CA SER A 80 16.51 20.07 -10.13
C SER A 80 15.92 20.40 -8.74
N GLY A 81 14.79 21.10 -8.68
CA GLY A 81 14.19 21.50 -7.41
C GLY A 81 13.83 20.27 -6.55
N PRO A 82 13.56 20.42 -5.24
CA PRO A 82 13.27 19.26 -4.37
C PRO A 82 12.15 18.35 -4.88
N LYS A 83 11.12 18.91 -5.52
CA LYS A 83 10.01 18.15 -6.12
C LYS A 83 10.49 17.29 -7.30
N ASP A 84 11.30 17.87 -8.18
CA ASP A 84 11.81 17.20 -9.38
C ASP A 84 12.87 16.16 -9.01
N TRP A 85 13.72 16.45 -8.01
CA TRP A 85 14.61 15.45 -7.42
C TRP A 85 13.83 14.25 -6.86
N LEU A 86 12.71 14.48 -6.14
CA LEU A 86 11.86 13.42 -5.64
C LEU A 86 11.19 12.60 -6.76
N LYS A 87 10.78 13.25 -7.86
CA LYS A 87 10.26 12.56 -9.06
C LYS A 87 11.30 11.58 -9.60
N GLU A 88 12.54 12.04 -9.78
CA GLU A 88 13.65 11.20 -10.26
C GLU A 88 13.95 10.02 -9.32
N GLN A 89 13.86 10.22 -8.00
CA GLN A 89 14.03 9.11 -7.05
C GLN A 89 12.90 8.07 -7.17
N LYS A 90 11.65 8.51 -7.33
CA LYS A 90 10.52 7.59 -7.53
C LYS A 90 10.64 6.81 -8.83
N LYS A 91 11.05 7.47 -9.91
CA LYS A 91 11.35 6.84 -11.20
C LYS A 91 12.40 5.74 -11.06
N LYS A 92 13.50 6.01 -10.35
CA LYS A 92 14.55 5.00 -10.06
C LYS A 92 14.07 3.85 -9.18
N ALA A 93 13.15 4.12 -8.25
CA ALA A 93 12.56 3.12 -7.36
C ALA A 93 11.35 2.38 -7.96
N SER A 94 10.90 2.76 -9.16
CA SER A 94 9.67 2.25 -9.79
C SER A 94 9.59 0.72 -9.83
N LYS A 95 10.70 0.03 -10.12
CA LYS A 95 10.75 -1.44 -10.12
C LYS A 95 10.27 -2.09 -8.81
N PHE A 96 10.51 -1.45 -7.67
CA PHE A 96 10.08 -1.96 -6.36
C PHE A 96 8.61 -1.66 -6.09
N LEU A 97 8.10 -0.53 -6.62
CA LEU A 97 6.67 -0.21 -6.56
C LEU A 97 5.85 -1.15 -7.43
N LEU A 98 6.38 -1.56 -8.59
CA LEU A 98 5.67 -2.43 -9.54
C LEU A 98 5.76 -3.92 -9.20
N ALA A 99 6.74 -4.35 -8.38
CA ALA A 99 6.94 -5.76 -8.06
C ALA A 99 5.70 -6.53 -7.55
N PRO A 100 4.82 -5.97 -6.70
CA PRO A 100 3.59 -6.65 -6.30
C PRO A 100 2.61 -6.88 -7.47
N ILE A 101 2.58 -5.95 -8.44
CA ILE A 101 1.75 -6.06 -9.65
C ILE A 101 2.27 -7.22 -10.52
N ASP A 102 3.60 -7.28 -10.71
CA ASP A 102 4.25 -8.35 -11.46
C ASP A 102 4.01 -9.72 -10.82
N ALA A 103 4.12 -9.81 -9.49
CA ALA A 103 3.85 -11.04 -8.75
C ALA A 103 2.41 -11.51 -8.93
N SER A 104 1.43 -10.60 -8.81
CA SER A 104 0.01 -10.93 -9.04
C SER A 104 -0.24 -11.40 -10.47
N ARG A 105 0.38 -10.74 -11.46
CA ARG A 105 0.28 -11.13 -12.88
C ARG A 105 0.80 -12.54 -13.11
N GLU A 106 1.94 -12.89 -12.54
CA GLU A 106 2.55 -14.20 -12.74
C GLU A 106 1.69 -15.33 -12.16
N ILE A 107 1.08 -15.09 -10.99
CA ILE A 107 0.13 -16.02 -10.39
C ILE A 107 -1.11 -16.18 -11.29
N LEU A 108 -1.65 -15.08 -11.82
CA LEU A 108 -2.79 -15.14 -12.75
C LEU A 108 -2.43 -15.90 -14.02
N ARG A 109 -1.26 -15.65 -14.62
CA ARG A 109 -0.80 -16.40 -15.80
C ARG A 109 -0.63 -17.88 -15.53
N SER A 110 -0.07 -18.23 -14.38
CA SER A 110 0.08 -19.62 -13.94
C SER A 110 -1.29 -20.30 -13.79
N ALA A 111 -2.27 -19.58 -13.22
CA ALA A 111 -3.65 -20.07 -13.13
C ALA A 111 -4.30 -20.24 -14.51
N TYR A 112 -4.09 -19.30 -15.44
CA TYR A 112 -4.56 -19.40 -16.83
C TYR A 112 -4.03 -20.66 -17.51
N LEU A 113 -2.70 -20.85 -17.44
CA LEU A 113 -2.04 -21.98 -18.07
C LEU A 113 -2.54 -23.31 -17.50
N SER A 114 -2.68 -23.41 -16.17
CA SER A 114 -3.28 -24.59 -15.54
C SER A 114 -4.66 -24.88 -16.13
N LEU A 115 -5.50 -23.85 -16.29
CA LEU A 115 -6.86 -23.96 -16.79
C LEU A 115 -6.95 -24.41 -18.25
N THR A 116 -6.03 -23.92 -19.09
CA THR A 116 -6.02 -24.19 -20.54
C THR A 116 -5.26 -25.45 -20.93
N THR A 117 -4.27 -25.86 -20.13
CA THR A 117 -3.44 -27.05 -20.41
C THR A 117 -4.05 -28.32 -19.83
N SER A 118 -4.94 -28.22 -18.84
CA SER A 118 -5.62 -29.38 -18.29
C SER A 118 -6.64 -29.94 -19.28
N GLU A 119 -6.27 -30.97 -20.04
CA GLU A 119 -7.20 -31.77 -20.85
C GLU A 119 -8.03 -32.75 -19.99
N VAL A 120 -7.65 -32.92 -18.73
CA VAL A 120 -8.26 -33.85 -17.77
C VAL A 120 -9.25 -33.13 -16.85
N GLU A 121 -10.15 -33.90 -16.24
CA GLU A 121 -11.05 -33.42 -15.19
C GLU A 121 -10.24 -33.07 -13.93
N TYR A 122 -10.50 -31.88 -13.36
CA TYR A 122 -9.81 -31.40 -12.17
C TYR A 122 -10.10 -32.29 -10.96
N THR A 123 -9.06 -32.80 -10.32
CA THR A 123 -9.20 -33.40 -9.00
C THR A 123 -9.60 -32.33 -7.98
N PRO A 124 -10.27 -32.70 -6.86
CA PRO A 124 -10.63 -31.75 -5.81
C PRO A 124 -9.42 -30.97 -5.27
N LYS A 125 -8.25 -31.62 -5.23
CA LYS A 125 -6.99 -31.01 -4.78
C LYS A 125 -6.49 -29.95 -5.76
N GLU A 126 -6.50 -30.22 -7.06
CA GLU A 126 -6.08 -29.25 -8.08
C GLU A 126 -7.03 -28.05 -8.13
N LEU A 127 -8.32 -28.27 -7.91
CA LEU A 127 -9.31 -27.20 -7.80
C LEU A 127 -9.02 -26.31 -6.57
N GLU A 128 -8.71 -26.90 -5.42
CA GLU A 128 -8.32 -26.15 -4.23
C GLU A 128 -7.03 -25.35 -4.45
N GLU A 129 -6.04 -25.95 -5.10
CA GLU A 129 -4.80 -25.27 -5.47
C GLU A 129 -5.04 -24.11 -6.44
N PHE A 130 -5.89 -24.30 -7.45
CA PHE A 130 -6.30 -23.24 -8.37
C PHE A 130 -6.99 -22.08 -7.63
N GLN A 131 -7.95 -22.38 -6.76
CA GLN A 131 -8.60 -21.36 -5.94
C GLN A 131 -7.60 -20.65 -5.02
N ARG A 132 -6.65 -21.38 -4.42
CA ARG A 132 -5.58 -20.81 -3.59
C ARG A 132 -4.69 -19.86 -4.38
N LEU A 133 -4.36 -20.19 -5.63
CA LEU A 133 -3.62 -19.30 -6.53
C LEU A 133 -4.40 -18.00 -6.77
N LEU A 134 -5.69 -18.09 -7.12
CA LEU A 134 -6.50 -16.88 -7.34
C LEU A 134 -6.63 -16.01 -6.11
N ARG A 135 -6.85 -16.62 -4.93
CA ARG A 135 -6.85 -15.90 -3.64
C ARG A 135 -5.52 -15.22 -3.38
N SER A 136 -4.41 -15.88 -3.68
CA SER A 136 -3.07 -15.31 -3.54
C SER A 136 -2.85 -14.12 -4.48
N ALA A 137 -3.28 -14.20 -5.74
CA ALA A 137 -3.19 -13.09 -6.69
C ALA A 137 -4.02 -11.88 -6.26
N ALA A 138 -5.20 -12.14 -5.69
CA ALA A 138 -6.15 -11.14 -5.24
C ALA A 138 -5.83 -10.52 -3.87
N ARG A 139 -4.94 -11.14 -3.08
CA ARG A 139 -4.62 -10.74 -1.70
C ARG A 139 -4.25 -9.26 -1.58
N ASP A 140 -3.58 -8.74 -2.59
CA ASP A 140 -3.07 -7.38 -2.55
C ASP A 140 -4.16 -6.33 -2.76
N CYS A 141 -5.40 -6.68 -3.17
CA CYS A 141 -6.48 -5.70 -3.29
C CYS A 141 -7.93 -6.13 -3.03
N ILE A 142 -8.22 -7.42 -2.86
CA ILE A 142 -9.52 -7.85 -2.34
C ILE A 142 -9.41 -8.04 -0.83
N PRO A 143 -10.23 -7.35 -0.03
CA PRO A 143 -10.53 -7.80 1.32
C PRO A 143 -11.26 -9.14 1.19
N GLN A 144 -10.51 -10.24 1.25
CA GLN A 144 -11.08 -11.55 1.52
C GLN A 144 -11.82 -11.48 2.87
N GLU A 145 -12.64 -12.49 3.21
CA GLU A 145 -13.10 -12.76 4.58
C GLU A 145 -11.88 -12.96 5.49
N ARG A 146 -11.18 -11.88 5.80
CA ARG A 146 -10.09 -11.85 6.74
C ARG A 146 -10.78 -11.83 8.10
N ASN A 147 -10.36 -12.72 8.99
CA ASN A 147 -10.80 -12.83 10.37
C ASN A 147 -11.21 -11.46 10.95
N SER A 148 -12.26 -11.40 11.77
CA SER A 148 -12.95 -10.17 12.23
C SER A 148 -12.04 -8.99 12.62
N PHE A 149 -10.82 -9.26 13.08
CA PHE A 149 -9.79 -8.27 13.37
C PHE A 149 -9.28 -7.46 12.16
N VAL A 150 -9.03 -8.09 11.00
CA VAL A 150 -8.54 -7.36 9.81
C VAL A 150 -9.70 -6.64 9.10
N ALA A 151 -10.91 -7.21 9.16
CA ALA A 151 -12.13 -6.50 8.76
C ALA A 151 -12.35 -5.24 9.62
N PHE A 152 -12.09 -5.33 10.93
CA PHE A 152 -12.10 -4.16 11.82
C PHE A 152 -11.05 -3.12 11.41
N GLN A 153 -9.81 -3.53 11.10
CA GLN A 153 -8.76 -2.59 10.63
C GLN A 153 -9.11 -1.90 9.31
N ALA A 154 -9.72 -2.63 8.37
CA ALA A 154 -10.24 -2.06 7.13
C ALA A 154 -11.28 -0.97 7.41
N ASN A 155 -12.12 -1.19 8.43
CA ASN A 155 -13.14 -0.24 8.88
C ASN A 155 -12.55 0.92 9.72
N THR A 156 -11.36 0.79 10.31
CA THR A 156 -10.69 1.85 11.07
C THR A 156 -9.75 2.72 10.21
N GLY A 157 -9.88 2.68 8.88
CA GLY A 157 -9.12 3.55 7.97
C GLY A 157 -7.70 3.07 7.64
N VAL A 158 -7.36 1.81 7.93
CA VAL A 158 -6.11 1.20 7.45
C VAL A 158 -6.35 0.71 6.03
N GLU A 159 -5.52 1.18 5.09
CA GLU A 159 -5.63 0.80 3.69
C GLU A 159 -5.15 -0.65 3.46
N VAL A 160 -6.08 -1.53 3.14
CA VAL A 160 -5.85 -2.98 3.07
C VAL A 160 -5.38 -3.47 1.69
N CYS A 161 -5.55 -2.63 0.66
CA CYS A 161 -5.19 -2.91 -0.73
C CYS A 161 -3.82 -2.28 -1.03
N THR A 162 -2.79 -3.12 -1.11
CA THR A 162 -1.42 -2.78 -1.51
C THR A 162 -1.41 -1.99 -2.82
N PHE A 163 -2.23 -2.32 -3.82
CA PHE A 163 -2.22 -1.54 -5.07
C PHE A 163 -2.76 -0.12 -4.89
N ARG A 164 -3.64 0.11 -3.90
CA ARG A 164 -4.07 1.47 -3.54
C ARG A 164 -2.92 2.27 -2.92
N LEU A 165 -2.11 1.63 -2.08
CA LEU A 165 -0.88 2.23 -1.56
C LEU A 165 0.11 2.55 -2.67
N ILE A 166 0.23 1.68 -3.69
CA ILE A 166 1.07 1.92 -4.86
C ILE A 166 0.60 3.17 -5.62
N VAL A 167 -0.70 3.31 -5.92
CA VAL A 167 -1.22 4.51 -6.60
C VAL A 167 -0.95 5.76 -5.78
N LYS A 168 -1.28 5.75 -4.49
CA LYS A 168 -1.03 6.90 -3.60
C LYS A 168 0.44 7.27 -3.53
N ASN A 169 1.32 6.28 -3.52
CA ASN A 169 2.76 6.51 -3.55
C ASN A 169 3.17 7.11 -4.90
N ALA A 170 2.80 6.50 -6.03
CA ALA A 170 3.15 6.95 -7.36
C ALA A 170 2.68 8.40 -7.61
N SER A 171 1.42 8.69 -7.29
CA SER A 171 0.78 9.98 -7.54
C SER A 171 1.04 11.04 -6.46
N SER A 172 1.87 10.77 -5.44
CA SER A 172 1.96 11.66 -4.26
C SER A 172 2.59 13.03 -4.55
N LEU A 173 3.21 13.21 -5.72
CA LEU A 173 3.80 14.48 -6.17
C LEU A 173 2.92 15.20 -7.20
N LEU A 174 1.81 14.58 -7.58
CA LEU A 174 0.82 15.10 -8.51
C LEU A 174 -0.28 15.82 -7.73
N ASP A 175 -0.92 16.79 -8.39
CA ASP A 175 -2.06 17.49 -7.83
C ASP A 175 -3.28 16.57 -7.72
N LYS A 176 -4.26 16.93 -6.88
CA LYS A 176 -5.43 16.07 -6.65
C LYS A 176 -6.28 15.87 -7.91
N GLU A 177 -6.31 16.87 -8.77
CA GLU A 177 -7.08 16.89 -10.03
C GLU A 177 -6.22 16.48 -11.23
N ASP A 178 -4.99 16.00 -11.00
CA ASP A 178 -4.12 15.54 -12.06
C ASP A 178 -4.75 14.36 -12.80
N PRO A 179 -4.86 14.41 -14.14
CA PRO A 179 -5.55 13.38 -14.91
C PRO A 179 -4.88 12.01 -14.78
N ALA A 180 -3.54 11.94 -14.69
CA ALA A 180 -2.84 10.66 -14.55
C ALA A 180 -3.17 9.98 -13.22
N LYS A 181 -3.30 10.78 -12.15
CA LYS A 181 -3.73 10.29 -10.84
C LYS A 181 -5.17 9.77 -10.88
N LEU A 182 -6.10 10.56 -11.41
CA LEU A 182 -7.51 10.20 -11.47
C LEU A 182 -7.72 8.93 -12.31
N GLU A 183 -7.02 8.82 -13.43
CA GLU A 183 -7.08 7.65 -14.30
C GLU A 183 -6.51 6.40 -13.62
N ALA A 184 -5.36 6.51 -12.93
CA ALA A 184 -4.79 5.40 -12.18
C ALA A 184 -5.72 4.91 -11.05
N GLU A 185 -6.41 5.82 -10.36
CA GLU A 185 -7.42 5.47 -9.35
C GLU A 185 -8.64 4.78 -9.97
N ALA A 186 -9.10 5.24 -11.14
CA ALA A 186 -10.20 4.60 -11.88
C ALA A 186 -9.82 3.18 -12.34
N MET A 187 -8.63 3.01 -12.94
CA MET A 187 -8.11 1.70 -13.36
C MET A 187 -7.95 0.74 -12.18
N LEU A 188 -7.56 1.23 -11.00
CA LEU A 188 -7.52 0.43 -9.78
C LEU A 188 -8.91 -0.07 -9.38
N ASN A 189 -9.93 0.78 -9.44
CA ASN A 189 -11.30 0.39 -9.11
C ASN A 189 -11.84 -0.66 -10.09
N ASP A 190 -11.50 -0.54 -11.38
CA ASP A 190 -11.86 -1.53 -12.41
C ASP A 190 -11.15 -2.87 -12.22
N LEU A 191 -9.87 -2.83 -11.81
CA LEU A 191 -9.11 -4.01 -11.43
C LEU A 191 -9.73 -4.72 -10.22
N ILE A 192 -10.07 -3.98 -9.16
CA ILE A 192 -10.74 -4.52 -7.97
C ILE A 192 -12.05 -5.19 -8.38
N ARG A 193 -12.86 -4.54 -9.23
CA ARG A 193 -14.13 -5.11 -9.73
C ARG A 193 -13.90 -6.41 -10.49
N SER A 194 -12.91 -6.46 -11.38
CA SER A 194 -12.56 -7.66 -12.15
C SER A 194 -12.15 -8.82 -11.24
N PHE A 195 -11.33 -8.53 -10.23
CA PHE A 195 -10.93 -9.48 -9.20
C PHE A 195 -12.11 -10.01 -8.37
N THR A 196 -13.03 -9.13 -7.95
CA THR A 196 -14.26 -9.52 -7.26
C THR A 196 -15.15 -10.40 -8.13
N SER A 197 -15.35 -10.04 -9.41
CA SER A 197 -16.15 -10.83 -10.35
C SER A 197 -15.53 -12.21 -10.62
N LEU A 198 -14.21 -12.29 -10.80
CA LEU A 198 -13.49 -13.55 -10.97
C LEU A 198 -13.66 -14.46 -9.75
N ASN A 199 -13.50 -13.91 -8.55
CA ASN A 199 -13.65 -14.67 -7.31
C ASN A 199 -15.11 -15.15 -7.10
N GLY A 200 -16.09 -14.32 -7.42
CA GLY A 200 -17.51 -14.72 -7.41
C GLY A 200 -17.78 -15.87 -8.37
N LEU A 201 -17.32 -15.74 -9.62
CA LEU A 201 -17.50 -16.77 -10.65
C LEU A 201 -16.89 -18.11 -10.25
N VAL A 202 -15.68 -18.11 -9.69
CA VAL A 202 -14.98 -19.34 -9.28
C VAL A 202 -15.62 -20.01 -8.06
N ASN A 203 -16.28 -19.24 -7.19
CA ASN A 203 -17.00 -19.77 -6.04
C ASN A 203 -18.39 -20.33 -6.41
N GLU A 204 -19.08 -19.67 -7.34
CA GLU A 204 -20.42 -20.07 -7.80
C GLU A 204 -20.36 -21.23 -8.81
N THR A 205 -19.30 -21.28 -9.60
CA THR A 205 -19.21 -22.16 -10.77
C THR A 205 -18.15 -23.23 -10.58
N GLY A 206 -18.55 -24.50 -10.60
CA GLY A 206 -17.60 -25.61 -10.62
C GLY A 206 -16.80 -25.64 -11.93
N ILE A 207 -15.47 -25.68 -11.83
CA ILE A 207 -14.52 -25.69 -12.98
C ILE A 207 -14.50 -27.04 -13.72
N GLN A 208 -15.28 -28.02 -13.25
CA GLN A 208 -15.38 -29.35 -13.84
C GLN A 208 -16.05 -29.32 -15.22
N ASP A 209 -17.03 -28.44 -15.45
CA ASP A 209 -17.67 -28.30 -16.76
C ASP A 209 -16.83 -27.44 -17.72
N THR A 210 -16.71 -27.90 -18.97
CA THR A 210 -16.00 -27.24 -20.07
C THR A 210 -16.51 -25.81 -20.36
N SER A 211 -17.83 -25.58 -20.29
CA SER A 211 -18.42 -24.25 -20.51
C SER A 211 -18.03 -23.28 -19.39
N ASN A 212 -18.10 -23.76 -18.16
CA ASN A 212 -17.71 -23.03 -16.97
C ASN A 212 -16.20 -22.73 -16.93
N ARG A 213 -15.38 -23.69 -17.33
CA ARG A 213 -13.93 -23.52 -17.48
C ARG A 213 -13.60 -22.40 -18.45
N LYS A 214 -14.28 -22.34 -19.60
CA LYS A 214 -14.12 -21.26 -20.57
C LYS A 214 -14.49 -19.89 -19.99
N LYS A 215 -15.62 -19.80 -19.28
CA LYS A 215 -16.02 -18.54 -18.61
C LYS A 215 -14.99 -18.08 -17.59
N VAL A 216 -14.43 -19.00 -16.79
CA VAL A 216 -13.36 -18.68 -15.83
C VAL A 216 -12.10 -18.22 -16.55
N ALA A 217 -11.72 -18.87 -17.66
CA ALA A 217 -10.58 -18.46 -18.47
C ALA A 217 -10.75 -17.04 -19.04
N ASP A 218 -11.94 -16.73 -19.57
CA ASP A 218 -12.27 -15.41 -20.10
C ASP A 218 -12.23 -14.34 -18.99
N ALA A 219 -12.83 -14.62 -17.83
CA ALA A 219 -12.80 -13.72 -16.68
C ALA A 219 -11.37 -13.48 -16.15
N LEU A 220 -10.53 -14.51 -16.18
CA LEU A 220 -9.14 -14.43 -15.78
C LEU A 220 -8.31 -13.58 -16.75
N MET A 221 -8.52 -13.75 -18.06
CA MET A 221 -7.90 -12.89 -19.09
C MET A 221 -8.35 -11.43 -18.96
N ASN A 222 -9.63 -11.18 -18.66
CA ASN A 222 -10.14 -9.84 -18.37
C ASN A 222 -9.48 -9.22 -17.14
N THR A 223 -9.22 -10.03 -16.10
CA THR A 223 -8.52 -9.59 -14.89
C THR A 223 -7.06 -9.24 -15.19
N ILE A 224 -6.35 -10.08 -15.95
CA ILE A 224 -4.96 -9.82 -16.40
C ILE A 224 -4.91 -8.53 -17.24
N SER A 225 -5.87 -8.34 -18.15
CA SER A 225 -5.96 -7.12 -18.96
C SER A 225 -6.16 -5.87 -18.10
N SER A 226 -7.07 -5.94 -17.12
CA SER A 226 -7.27 -4.85 -16.16
C SER A 226 -6.04 -4.57 -15.30
N LEU A 227 -5.29 -5.62 -14.91
CA LEU A 227 -4.04 -5.49 -14.15
C LEU A 227 -2.95 -4.78 -14.97
N ASN A 228 -2.86 -5.07 -16.27
CA ASN A 228 -1.92 -4.41 -17.17
C ASN A 228 -2.27 -2.94 -17.39
N LYS A 229 -3.56 -2.61 -17.55
CA LYS A 229 -4.03 -1.22 -17.62
C LYS A 229 -3.68 -0.47 -16.33
N PHE A 230 -3.97 -1.09 -15.18
CA PHE A 230 -3.62 -0.54 -13.88
C PHE A 230 -2.11 -0.26 -13.74
N GLU A 231 -1.25 -1.21 -14.11
CA GLU A 231 0.20 -0.99 -14.12
C GLU A 231 0.58 0.22 -14.99
N GLN A 232 -0.03 0.34 -16.17
CA GLN A 232 0.22 1.45 -17.07
C GLN A 232 -0.19 2.81 -16.46
N GLY A 233 -1.32 2.87 -15.75
CA GLY A 233 -1.73 4.06 -14.99
C GLY A 233 -0.72 4.44 -13.91
N VAL A 234 -0.18 3.45 -13.18
CA VAL A 234 0.89 3.67 -12.20
C VAL A 234 2.16 4.19 -12.87
N LYS A 235 2.55 3.63 -14.02
CA LYS A 235 3.70 4.08 -14.79
C LYS A 235 3.55 5.52 -15.29
N TYR A 236 2.36 5.91 -15.74
CA TYR A 236 2.08 7.30 -16.10
C TYR A 236 2.25 8.25 -14.93
N CYS A 237 1.79 7.87 -13.72
CA CYS A 237 2.03 8.66 -12.52
C CYS A 237 3.52 8.82 -12.16
N LEU A 238 4.35 7.84 -12.56
CA LEU A 238 5.78 7.79 -12.30
C LEU A 238 6.64 8.36 -13.44
N GLU A 239 6.03 8.69 -14.58
CA GLU A 239 6.72 9.13 -15.80
C GLU A 239 7.79 8.11 -16.28
N VAL A 240 7.46 6.81 -16.25
CA VAL A 240 8.33 5.68 -16.65
C VAL A 240 7.77 4.80 -17.77
#